data_AF-A0A2L0F1B8-F1
#
_entry.id   AF-A0A2L0F1B8-F1
#
_cell.length_a   1.000
_cell.length_b   1.000
_cell.length_c   1.000
_cell.angle_alpha   90.00
_cell.angle_beta   90.00
_cell.angle_gamma   90.00
#
_symmetry.space_group_name_H-M   'P 1'
#
loop_
_entity.id
_entity.type
_entity.pdbx_description
1 polymer ?
#
loop_
_entity_poly.entity_id
_entity_poly.type
_entity_poly.pdbx_seq_one_letter_code
_entity_poly.pdbx_strand_id
1 'polypeptide(L)'
;MSLRPPFSVDPPPRPDLERRERARPRDERAHEERWPPPPHDPRERDLALSVAGWEVRLFGGRKFEYFVARGFWHLQLWHPVARASVLTPSRLTRGLYEAYPIANWKAQAPDYDQLAALVAGMFAAELPEKSAVLRLERALVTEVVRGSGGVLS
;
A
#
# COMPACT_ATOMS: atom_id res chain seq x y z
N MET A 1 22.85 78.48 31.64
CA MET A 1 22.22 78.38 30.31
C MET A 1 22.61 77.04 29.71
N SER A 2 21.65 76.10 29.68
CA SER A 2 21.85 74.72 29.21
C SER A 2 21.82 74.65 27.69
N LEU A 3 22.83 74.02 27.09
CA LEU A 3 22.80 73.56 25.71
C LEU A 3 22.84 72.03 25.71
N ARG A 4 21.74 71.45 25.22
CA ARG A 4 21.50 70.01 25.09
C ARG A 4 22.44 69.41 24.02
N PRO A 5 22.93 68.16 24.19
CA PRO A 5 23.56 67.43 23.09
C PRO A 5 22.50 66.97 22.06
N PRO A 6 22.85 66.88 20.76
CA PRO A 6 21.95 66.40 19.73
C PRO A 6 21.96 64.86 19.65
N PHE A 7 20.75 64.29 19.59
CA PHE A 7 20.35 63.08 18.88
C PHE A 7 21.28 61.85 18.96
N SER A 8 20.94 60.91 19.86
CA SER A 8 21.26 59.50 19.67
C SER A 8 20.60 59.02 18.38
N VAL A 9 21.40 58.55 17.43
CA VAL A 9 20.93 57.82 16.27
C VAL A 9 20.71 56.38 16.73
N ASP A 10 19.45 55.96 16.81
CA ASP A 10 19.11 54.56 17.06
C ASP A 10 19.74 53.66 15.98
N PRO A 11 20.35 52.53 16.34
CA PRO A 11 20.81 51.57 15.35
C PRO A 11 19.60 50.99 14.59
N PRO A 12 19.77 50.64 13.30
CA PRO A 12 18.68 50.05 12.52
C PRO A 12 18.19 48.75 13.18
N PRO A 13 16.88 48.45 13.09
CA PRO A 13 16.34 47.22 13.65
C PRO A 13 17.03 46.03 12.97
N ARG A 14 17.64 45.16 13.78
CA ARG A 14 18.19 43.89 13.30
C ARG A 14 17.03 43.09 12.69
N PRO A 15 17.16 42.50 11.49
CA PRO A 15 16.14 41.62 10.98
C PRO A 15 16.01 40.42 11.94
N ASP A 16 14.79 40.20 12.42
CA ASP A 16 14.36 39.11 13.29
C ASP A 16 15.02 37.77 12.95
N LEU A 17 16.10 37.45 13.65
CA LEU A 17 16.74 36.13 13.66
C LEU A 17 16.09 35.17 14.68
N GLU A 18 14.90 35.49 15.19
CA GLU A 18 14.18 34.66 16.17
C GLU A 18 12.82 34.13 15.70
N ARG A 19 12.57 34.10 14.38
CA ARG A 19 11.27 33.61 13.85
C ARG A 19 11.34 32.58 12.74
N ARG A 20 12.45 31.84 12.59
CA ARG A 20 12.55 30.74 11.62
C ARG A 20 13.43 29.59 12.10
N GLU A 21 13.15 29.04 13.28
CA GLU A 21 13.58 27.67 13.59
C GLU A 21 12.89 27.11 14.84
N ARG A 22 11.57 27.35 14.95
CA ARG A 22 10.74 26.26 15.46
C ARG A 22 10.63 25.27 14.32
N ALA A 23 11.66 24.44 14.19
CA ALA A 23 11.49 23.09 13.69
C ALA A 23 10.25 22.58 14.42
N ARG A 24 9.11 22.54 13.71
CA ARG A 24 7.99 21.73 14.17
C ARG A 24 8.66 20.39 14.47
N PRO A 25 8.54 19.82 15.69
CA PRO A 25 8.92 18.44 15.85
C PRO A 25 8.22 17.73 14.70
N ARG A 26 9.02 17.16 13.79
CA ARG A 26 8.52 16.24 12.79
C ARG A 26 7.68 15.30 13.62
N ASP A 27 6.38 15.25 13.35
CA ASP A 27 5.43 14.48 14.15
C ASP A 27 5.87 13.01 14.10
N GLU A 28 6.79 12.65 14.99
CA GLU A 28 7.25 11.30 15.29
C GLU A 28 6.21 10.60 16.18
N ARG A 29 5.07 11.25 16.42
CA ARG A 29 3.93 10.76 17.17
C ARG A 29 2.72 10.61 16.26
N ALA A 30 2.77 9.63 15.37
CA ALA A 30 1.63 8.75 15.03
C ALA A 30 2.01 7.82 13.87
N HIS A 31 2.97 6.92 14.08
CA HIS A 31 2.85 5.57 13.51
C HIS A 31 1.74 4.82 14.26
N GLU A 32 0.56 5.43 14.37
CA GLU A 32 -0.65 4.65 14.58
C GLU A 32 -0.67 3.61 13.48
N GLU A 33 -1.07 2.40 13.86
CA GLU A 33 -1.01 1.18 13.09
C GLU A 33 -1.93 1.27 11.86
N ARG A 34 -1.59 2.14 10.89
CA ARG A 34 -2.46 2.57 9.81
C ARG A 34 -2.48 1.50 8.74
N TRP A 35 -3.37 0.52 8.92
CA TRP A 35 -3.63 -0.49 7.91
C TRP A 35 -4.01 0.17 6.58
N PRO A 36 -3.59 -0.41 5.44
CA PRO A 36 -3.99 0.11 4.14
C PRO A 36 -5.53 0.04 4.02
N PRO A 37 -6.18 1.00 3.36
CA PRO A 37 -7.63 1.02 3.22
C PRO A 37 -8.10 -0.13 2.31
N PRO A 38 -9.39 -0.50 2.36
CA PRO A 38 -9.97 -1.38 1.34
C PRO A 38 -9.73 -0.81 -0.07
N PRO A 39 -9.44 -1.64 -1.09
CA PRO A 39 -9.41 -3.11 -1.09
C PRO A 39 -8.08 -3.75 -0.64
N HIS A 40 -7.13 -2.95 -0.12
CA HIS A 40 -5.78 -3.39 0.26
C HIS A 40 -5.64 -3.81 1.72
N ASP A 41 -6.67 -3.66 2.57
CA ASP A 41 -6.65 -4.12 3.96
C ASP A 41 -6.52 -5.65 4.02
N PRO A 42 -5.40 -6.22 4.51
CA PRO A 42 -5.21 -7.67 4.57
C PRO A 42 -6.21 -8.35 5.52
N ARG A 43 -6.74 -7.63 6.52
CA ARG A 43 -7.61 -8.19 7.57
C ARG A 43 -8.99 -8.57 7.05
N GLU A 44 -9.38 -8.07 5.87
CA GLU A 44 -10.65 -8.46 5.25
C GLU A 44 -10.57 -9.84 4.55
N ARG A 45 -9.40 -10.46 4.52
CA ARG A 45 -9.13 -11.68 3.76
C ARG A 45 -8.50 -12.76 4.61
N ASP A 46 -8.82 -13.99 4.26
CA ASP A 46 -8.25 -15.18 4.87
C ASP A 46 -6.87 -15.45 4.28
N LEU A 47 -5.95 -15.90 5.13
CA LEU A 47 -4.63 -16.38 4.71
C LEU A 47 -4.81 -17.74 4.01
N ALA A 48 -4.45 -17.82 2.74
CA ALA A 48 -4.47 -19.07 1.98
C ALA A 48 -3.14 -19.81 2.08
N LEU A 49 -2.03 -19.09 1.96
CA LEU A 49 -0.66 -19.63 2.11
C LEU A 49 0.36 -18.51 2.28
N SER A 50 1.55 -18.89 2.72
CA SER A 50 2.73 -18.01 2.77
C SER A 50 3.81 -18.50 1.80
N VAL A 51 4.42 -17.58 1.05
CA VAL A 51 5.48 -17.84 0.07
C VAL A 51 6.50 -16.71 0.09
N ALA A 52 7.78 -17.05 0.32
CA ALA A 52 8.90 -16.08 0.30
C ALA A 52 8.66 -14.82 1.17
N GLY A 53 8.07 -14.98 2.36
CA GLY A 53 7.75 -13.85 3.25
C GLY A 53 6.48 -13.07 2.90
N TRP A 54 5.81 -13.42 1.81
CA TRP A 54 4.50 -12.88 1.43
C TRP A 54 3.38 -13.81 1.82
N GLU A 55 2.26 -13.24 2.24
CA GLU A 55 1.00 -13.91 2.46
C GLU A 55 0.12 -13.76 1.23
N VAL A 56 -0.37 -14.88 0.68
CA VAL A 56 -1.42 -14.87 -0.33
C VAL A 56 -2.76 -14.93 0.40
N ARG A 57 -3.56 -13.88 0.22
CA ARG A 57 -4.83 -13.69 0.90
C ARG A 57 -5.99 -13.57 -0.08
N LEU A 58 -7.12 -14.14 0.29
CA LEU A 58 -8.34 -14.18 -0.53
C LEU A 58 -9.60 -14.08 0.32
N PHE A 59 -10.70 -13.62 -0.28
CA PHE A 59 -12.01 -13.72 0.37
C PHE A 59 -12.49 -15.18 0.35
N GLY A 60 -13.06 -15.67 1.44
CA GLY A 60 -13.79 -16.93 1.50
C GLY A 60 -15.31 -16.78 1.28
N GLY A 61 -16.00 -17.93 1.22
CA GLY A 61 -17.47 -18.05 1.26
C GLY A 61 -18.23 -17.23 0.21
N ARG A 62 -19.39 -16.66 0.59
CA ARG A 62 -20.26 -15.90 -0.33
C ARG A 62 -19.59 -14.69 -0.98
N LYS A 63 -18.63 -14.06 -0.29
CA LYS A 63 -17.88 -12.92 -0.84
C LYS A 63 -17.02 -13.40 -2.01
N PHE A 64 -16.33 -14.52 -1.85
CA PHE A 64 -15.59 -15.16 -2.94
C PHE A 64 -16.44 -15.40 -4.19
N GLU A 65 -17.56 -16.10 -4.05
CA GLU A 65 -18.49 -16.40 -5.15
C GLU A 65 -18.95 -15.12 -5.86
N TYR A 66 -19.31 -14.09 -5.09
CA TYR A 66 -19.71 -12.79 -5.63
C TYR A 66 -18.63 -12.14 -6.50
N PHE A 67 -17.38 -12.13 -6.03
CA PHE A 67 -16.25 -11.52 -6.73
C PHE A 67 -15.87 -12.33 -7.98
N VAL A 68 -15.88 -13.66 -7.90
CA VAL A 68 -15.54 -14.52 -9.04
C VAL A 68 -16.58 -14.40 -10.14
N ALA A 69 -17.88 -14.53 -9.82
CA ALA A 69 -18.96 -14.46 -10.80
C ALA A 69 -19.01 -13.14 -11.59
N ARG A 70 -18.46 -12.06 -11.02
CA ARG A 70 -18.41 -10.73 -11.64
C ARG A 70 -17.07 -10.39 -12.29
N GLY A 71 -16.08 -11.28 -12.22
CA GLY A 71 -14.71 -11.03 -12.70
C GLY A 71 -13.96 -9.97 -11.88
N PHE A 72 -14.39 -9.71 -10.65
CA PHE A 72 -13.75 -8.80 -9.71
C PHE A 72 -12.76 -9.51 -8.78
N TRP A 73 -12.69 -10.84 -8.84
CA TRP A 73 -11.77 -11.62 -8.05
C TRP A 73 -10.32 -11.34 -8.42
N HIS A 74 -9.48 -11.17 -7.41
CA HIS A 74 -8.04 -11.00 -7.49
C HIS A 74 -7.40 -11.51 -6.19
N LEU A 75 -6.16 -11.96 -6.28
CA LEU A 75 -5.37 -12.30 -5.11
C LEU A 75 -4.84 -11.03 -4.47
N GLN A 76 -4.63 -11.10 -3.15
CA GLN A 76 -3.83 -10.13 -2.43
C GLN A 76 -2.53 -10.78 -2.02
N LEU A 77 -1.40 -10.17 -2.35
CA LEU A 77 -0.10 -10.47 -1.77
C LEU A 77 0.16 -9.44 -0.67
N TRP A 78 0.28 -9.90 0.57
CA TRP A 78 0.55 -9.06 1.72
C TRP A 78 1.92 -9.39 2.30
N HIS A 79 2.81 -8.40 2.40
CA HIS A 79 4.07 -8.56 3.11
C HIS A 79 3.91 -8.03 4.55
N PRO A 80 3.96 -8.89 5.60
CA PRO A 80 3.69 -8.47 6.97
C PRO A 80 4.75 -7.52 7.52
N VAL A 81 6.04 -7.75 7.21
CA VAL A 81 7.15 -6.88 7.69
C VAL A 81 7.20 -5.55 6.95
N ALA A 82 7.26 -5.56 5.61
CA ALA A 82 7.27 -4.36 4.79
C ALA A 82 5.92 -3.61 4.78
N ARG A 83 4.87 -4.24 5.33
CA ARG A 83 3.49 -3.76 5.34
C ARG A 83 3.01 -3.27 3.97
N ALA A 84 3.27 -4.10 2.96
CA ALA A 84 2.98 -3.81 1.56
C ALA A 84 1.87 -4.73 1.05
N SER A 85 0.93 -4.16 0.30
CA SER A 85 -0.20 -4.89 -0.29
C SER A 85 -0.13 -4.80 -1.81
N VAL A 86 -0.17 -5.93 -2.48
CA VAL A 86 -0.29 -6.02 -3.95
C VAL A 86 -1.58 -6.75 -4.29
N LEU A 87 -2.37 -6.18 -5.19
CA LEU A 87 -3.54 -6.83 -5.77
C LEU A 87 -3.22 -7.27 -7.19
N THR A 88 -3.63 -8.49 -7.53
CA THR A 88 -3.46 -9.00 -8.88
C THR A 88 -4.53 -8.46 -9.85
N PRO A 89 -4.30 -8.52 -11.17
CA PRO A 89 -5.23 -8.03 -12.18
C PRO A 89 -6.63 -8.62 -12.06
N SER A 90 -7.64 -7.75 -12.08
CA SER A 90 -9.06 -8.10 -12.19
C SER A 90 -9.84 -6.96 -12.84
N ARG A 91 -11.14 -7.14 -13.07
CA ARG A 91 -11.99 -6.02 -13.52
C ARG A 91 -12.05 -4.88 -12.49
N LEU A 92 -11.85 -5.16 -11.20
CA LEU A 92 -11.81 -4.13 -10.16
C LEU A 92 -10.55 -3.25 -10.28
N THR A 93 -9.42 -3.87 -10.62
CA THR A 93 -8.13 -3.19 -10.82
C THR A 93 -7.91 -2.79 -12.28
N ARG A 94 -8.96 -2.82 -13.12
CA ARG A 94 -8.90 -2.51 -14.57
C ARG A 94 -7.85 -3.32 -15.34
N GLY A 95 -7.61 -4.56 -14.90
CA GLY A 95 -6.63 -5.45 -15.52
C GLY A 95 -5.17 -5.14 -15.17
N LEU A 96 -4.92 -4.30 -14.16
CA LEU A 96 -3.58 -3.94 -13.72
C LEU A 96 -3.27 -4.55 -12.35
N TYR A 97 -1.98 -4.75 -12.07
CA TYR A 97 -1.53 -4.93 -10.69
C TYR A 97 -1.63 -3.59 -9.96
N GLU A 98 -2.00 -3.64 -8.68
CA GLU A 98 -2.02 -2.45 -7.82
C GLU A 98 -1.15 -2.70 -6.59
N ALA A 99 -0.14 -1.86 -6.36
CA ALA A 99 0.70 -1.91 -5.17
C ALA A 99 0.38 -0.74 -4.24
N TYR A 100 0.28 -1.02 -2.95
CA TYR A 100 -0.07 -0.06 -1.90
C TYR A 100 0.86 -0.21 -0.69
N PRO A 101 1.91 0.61 -0.57
CA PRO A 101 2.58 0.84 0.71
C PRO A 101 1.66 1.58 1.70
N ILE A 102 1.77 1.27 2.99
CA ILE A 102 1.03 1.98 4.07
C ILE A 102 1.26 3.49 4.11
N ALA A 103 2.30 4.01 3.46
CA ALA A 103 2.57 5.45 3.31
C ALA A 103 1.61 6.20 2.35
N ASN A 104 0.38 5.69 2.15
CA ASN A 104 -0.72 6.36 1.45
C ASN A 104 -0.48 6.59 -0.06
N TRP A 105 0.38 5.79 -0.69
CA TRP A 105 0.65 5.82 -2.13
C TRP A 105 0.09 4.56 -2.81
N LYS A 106 -0.44 4.71 -4.02
CA LYS A 106 -0.87 3.63 -4.91
C LYS A 106 -0.07 3.69 -6.20
N ALA A 107 0.55 2.57 -6.59
CA ALA A 107 1.19 2.38 -7.88
C ALA A 107 0.45 1.30 -8.68
N GLN A 108 0.50 1.39 -10.00
CA GLN A 108 -0.07 0.38 -10.89
C GLN A 108 0.98 -0.12 -11.86
N ALA A 109 0.89 -1.41 -12.19
CA ALA A 109 1.77 -2.04 -13.17
C ALA A 109 0.93 -2.89 -14.14
N PRO A 110 1.23 -2.86 -15.45
CA PRO A 110 0.49 -3.65 -16.44
C PRO A 110 0.86 -5.13 -16.41
N ASP A 111 2.05 -5.47 -15.90
CA ASP A 111 2.55 -6.83 -15.83
C ASP A 111 3.41 -7.05 -14.59
N TYR A 112 3.74 -8.32 -14.34
CA TYR A 112 4.48 -8.75 -13.16
C TYR A 112 5.92 -8.23 -13.13
N ASP A 113 6.55 -8.08 -14.30
CA ASP A 113 7.96 -7.72 -14.37
C ASP A 113 8.13 -6.23 -14.06
N GLN A 114 7.19 -5.40 -14.57
CA GLN A 114 7.08 -3.99 -14.18
C GLN A 114 6.68 -3.82 -12.70
N LEU A 115 5.79 -4.68 -12.18
CA LEU A 115 5.47 -4.70 -10.76
C LEU A 115 6.72 -5.02 -9.92
N ALA A 116 7.51 -6.02 -10.32
CA ALA A 116 8.73 -6.40 -9.61
C ALA A 116 9.75 -5.25 -9.60
N ALA A 117 9.95 -4.57 -10.72
CA ALA A 117 10.82 -3.39 -10.79
C ALA A 117 10.33 -2.26 -9.86
N LEU A 118 9.01 -2.00 -9.84
CA LEU A 118 8.40 -1.02 -8.94
C LEU A 118 8.60 -1.41 -7.47
N VAL A 119 8.33 -2.66 -7.11
CA VAL A 119 8.44 -3.15 -5.73
C VAL A 119 9.89 -3.18 -5.27
N ALA A 120 10.84 -3.63 -6.09
CA ALA A 120 12.26 -3.65 -5.74
C ALA A 120 12.83 -2.23 -5.52
N GLY A 121 12.33 -1.23 -6.26
CA GLY A 121 12.73 0.16 -6.08
C GLY A 121 12.13 0.83 -4.83
N MET A 122 11.06 0.26 -4.27
CA MET A 122 10.30 0.87 -3.16
C MET A 122 10.42 0.12 -1.84
N PHE A 123 10.64 -1.19 -1.88
CA PHE A 123 10.67 -2.07 -0.73
C PHE A 123 11.95 -2.91 -0.77
N ALA A 124 12.56 -3.15 0.39
CA ALA A 124 13.66 -4.12 0.53
C ALA A 124 13.17 -5.58 0.45
N ALA A 125 12.03 -5.83 -0.19
CA ALA A 125 11.40 -7.14 -0.29
C ALA A 125 11.28 -7.54 -1.76
N GLU A 126 11.82 -8.71 -2.08
CA GLU A 126 11.61 -9.33 -3.39
C GLU A 126 10.19 -9.90 -3.46
N LEU A 127 9.54 -9.72 -4.61
CA LEU A 127 8.26 -10.38 -4.85
C LEU A 127 8.44 -11.91 -4.94
N PRO A 128 7.38 -12.68 -4.67
CA PRO A 128 7.39 -14.11 -4.96
C PRO A 128 7.73 -14.38 -6.43
N GLU A 129 8.09 -15.62 -6.77
CA GLU A 129 8.30 -15.96 -8.16
C GLU A 129 6.99 -15.80 -8.97
N LYS A 130 7.05 -15.13 -10.12
CA LYS A 130 5.92 -14.95 -11.05
C LYS A 130 5.18 -16.25 -11.34
N SER A 131 5.93 -17.33 -11.59
CA SER A 131 5.36 -18.64 -11.92
C SER A 131 4.55 -19.21 -10.75
N ALA A 132 4.96 -18.96 -9.51
CA ALA A 132 4.23 -19.38 -8.31
C ALA A 132 2.91 -18.63 -8.18
N VAL A 133 2.92 -17.30 -8.34
CA VAL A 133 1.69 -16.49 -8.29
C VAL A 133 0.70 -16.92 -9.38
N LEU A 134 1.15 -17.09 -10.62
CA LEU A 134 0.29 -17.52 -11.73
C LEU A 134 -0.27 -18.94 -11.54
N ARG A 135 0.53 -19.86 -10.97
CA ARG A 135 0.04 -21.21 -10.64
C ARG A 135 -1.09 -21.15 -9.62
N LEU A 136 -0.97 -20.30 -8.60
CA LEU A 136 -2.01 -20.12 -7.58
C LEU A 136 -3.29 -19.53 -8.14
N GLU A 137 -3.18 -18.49 -8.97
CA GLU A 137 -4.35 -17.90 -9.65
C GLU A 137 -5.10 -18.95 -10.46
N ARG A 138 -4.38 -19.75 -11.25
CA ARG A 138 -4.97 -20.81 -12.09
C ARG A 138 -5.59 -21.94 -11.28
N ALA A 139 -4.89 -22.40 -10.23
CA ALA A 139 -5.38 -23.47 -9.37
C ALA A 139 -6.67 -23.05 -8.68
N LEU A 140 -6.70 -21.84 -8.12
CA LEU A 140 -7.89 -21.31 -7.46
C LEU A 140 -9.05 -21.13 -8.43
N VAL A 141 -8.84 -20.54 -9.61
CA VAL A 141 -9.88 -20.44 -10.65
C VAL A 141 -10.41 -21.82 -11.05
N THR A 142 -9.52 -22.80 -11.21
CA THR A 142 -9.90 -24.18 -11.56
C THR A 142 -10.79 -24.80 -10.49
N GLU A 143 -10.46 -24.63 -9.21
CA GLU A 143 -11.28 -25.10 -8.09
C GLU A 143 -12.63 -24.39 -8.04
N VAL A 144 -12.72 -23.09 -8.36
CA VAL A 144 -14.02 -22.41 -8.46
C VAL A 144 -14.85 -22.99 -9.58
N VAL A 145 -14.26 -23.18 -10.77
CA VAL A 145 -14.96 -23.71 -11.94
C VAL A 145 -15.48 -25.13 -11.67
N ARG A 146 -14.69 -25.96 -10.98
CA ARG A 146 -15.10 -27.31 -10.55
C ARG A 146 -16.20 -27.28 -9.48
N GLY A 147 -16.04 -26.43 -8.46
CA GLY A 147 -17.02 -26.28 -7.37
C GLY A 147 -18.35 -25.68 -7.83
N SER A 148 -18.33 -24.79 -8.82
CA SER A 148 -19.53 -24.17 -9.42
C SER A 148 -20.30 -25.10 -10.35
N GLY A 149 -19.71 -26.26 -10.71
CA GLY A 149 -20.34 -27.31 -11.51
C GLY A 149 -21.16 -28.31 -10.69
N GLY A 150 -21.14 -28.22 -9.35
CA GLY A 150 -21.87 -29.11 -8.45
C GLY A 150 -23.09 -28.43 -7.85
N VAL A 151 -24.25 -28.56 -8.49
CA VAL A 151 -25.52 -28.53 -7.77
C VAL A 151 -25.54 -29.80 -6.92
N LEU A 152 -25.32 -29.66 -5.61
CA LEU A 152 -25.78 -30.68 -4.68
C LEU A 152 -27.24 -30.38 -4.40
N SER A 153 -28.09 -31.18 -5.04
CA SER A 153 -29.49 -31.43 -4.64
C SER A 153 -29.56 -32.03 -3.23
#